data_AF-A0A1H4NXJ1-F1
#
_entry.id   AF-A0A1H4NXJ1-F1
#
_cell.length_a   1.000
_cell.length_b   1.000
_cell.length_c   1.000
_cell.angle_alpha   90.00
_cell.angle_beta   90.00
_cell.angle_gamma   90.00
#
_symmetry.space_group_name_H-M   'P 1'
#
loop_
_entity.id
_entity.type
_entity.pdbx_description
1 polymer ?
#
loop_
_entity_poly.entity_id
_entity_poly.type
_entity_poly.pdbx_seq_one_letter_code
_entity_poly.pdbx_strand_id
1 'polypeptide(L)'
;MKISISPLVQEKKRAERRINTFLMVDGHDVAHARKHMLALAVQSGAAPTAEFEEAAKIEGKTAQELAAIILAKPDELMVKENRRRSLLVAARNAETLEELNKLLEDNRVPAHYEDQRLALLP
;
A
#
# COMPACT_ATOMS: atom_id res chain seq x y z
N MET A 1 -14.00 1.97 -37.68
CA MET A 1 -13.05 3.03 -37.27
C MET A 1 -12.04 2.43 -36.30
N LYS A 2 -10.73 2.48 -36.62
CA LYS A 2 -9.68 2.12 -35.64
C LYS A 2 -9.49 3.32 -34.70
N ILE A 3 -9.78 3.15 -33.42
CA ILE A 3 -9.51 4.17 -32.40
C ILE A 3 -8.00 4.19 -32.17
N SER A 4 -7.29 5.22 -32.67
CA SER A 4 -5.89 5.43 -32.33
C SER A 4 -5.81 6.11 -30.96
N ILE A 5 -5.61 5.31 -29.92
CA ILE A 5 -5.32 5.84 -28.58
C ILE A 5 -3.89 6.38 -28.59
N SER A 6 -3.69 7.59 -28.06
CA SER A 6 -2.34 8.17 -27.89
C SER A 6 -1.45 7.20 -27.09
N PRO A 7 -0.20 6.94 -27.52
CA PRO A 7 0.73 6.04 -26.82
C PRO A 7 0.90 6.37 -25.34
N LEU A 8 0.96 7.66 -24.99
CA LEU A 8 1.06 8.11 -23.60
C LEU A 8 -0.15 7.71 -22.76
N VAL A 9 -1.35 7.74 -23.33
CA VAL A 9 -2.59 7.36 -22.61
C VAL A 9 -2.60 5.86 -22.29
N GLN A 10 -2.06 5.02 -23.18
CA GLN A 10 -1.92 3.59 -22.92
C GLN A 10 -0.88 3.32 -21.83
N GLU A 11 0.29 3.96 -21.91
CA GLU A 11 1.36 3.78 -20.94
C GLU A 11 0.97 4.30 -19.55
N LYS A 12 0.24 5.41 -19.43
CA LYS A 12 -0.32 5.85 -18.15
C LYS A 12 -1.24 4.79 -17.53
N LYS A 13 -2.10 4.15 -18.32
CA LYS A 13 -2.97 3.07 -17.82
C LYS A 13 -2.16 1.84 -17.37
N ARG A 14 -1.06 1.50 -18.06
CA ARG A 14 -0.16 0.41 -17.66
C ARG A 14 0.57 0.76 -16.36
N ALA A 15 1.08 1.99 -16.24
CA ALA A 15 1.68 2.50 -15.02
C ALA A 15 0.72 2.47 -13.83
N GLU A 16 -0.54 2.90 -14.01
CA GLU A 16 -1.56 2.81 -12.96
C GLU A 16 -1.79 1.36 -12.50
N ARG A 17 -1.85 0.40 -13.44
CA ARG A 17 -1.95 -1.03 -13.10
C ARG A 17 -0.75 -1.50 -12.29
N ARG A 18 0.48 -1.20 -12.75
CA ARG A 18 1.72 -1.56 -12.05
C ARG A 18 1.74 -1.03 -10.61
N ILE A 19 1.40 0.24 -10.42
CA ILE A 19 1.34 0.90 -9.11
C ILE A 19 0.31 0.22 -8.20
N ASN A 20 -0.89 -0.06 -8.73
CA ASN A 20 -1.95 -0.70 -7.96
C ASN A 20 -1.59 -2.13 -7.53
N THR A 21 -0.99 -2.92 -8.42
CA THR A 21 -0.54 -4.28 -8.09
C THR A 21 0.61 -4.24 -7.09
N PHE A 22 1.59 -3.35 -7.28
CA PHE A 22 2.76 -3.23 -6.42
C PHE A 22 2.42 -2.79 -4.99
N LEU A 23 1.47 -1.87 -4.84
CA LEU A 23 1.04 -1.32 -3.54
C LEU A 23 -0.30 -1.88 -3.09
N MET A 24 -0.67 -3.08 -3.57
CA MET A 24 -1.89 -3.76 -3.17
C MET A 24 -1.85 -4.10 -1.68
N VAL A 25 -2.97 -3.85 -0.99
CA VAL A 25 -3.17 -4.27 0.41
C VAL A 25 -3.24 -5.79 0.46
N ASP A 26 -2.47 -6.40 1.36
CA ASP A 26 -2.41 -7.85 1.55
C ASP A 26 -3.00 -8.31 2.90
N GLY A 27 -2.92 -9.61 3.18
CA GLY A 27 -3.42 -10.17 4.44
C GLY A 27 -2.66 -9.70 5.69
N HIS A 28 -1.38 -9.37 5.56
CA HIS A 28 -0.57 -8.86 6.68
C HIS A 28 -1.02 -7.45 7.05
N ASP A 29 -1.23 -6.60 6.05
CA ASP A 29 -1.74 -5.25 6.22
C ASP A 29 -3.07 -5.24 7.00
N VAL A 30 -4.01 -6.13 6.64
CA VAL A 30 -5.30 -6.27 7.33
C VAL A 30 -5.13 -6.72 8.79
N ALA A 31 -4.19 -7.64 9.06
CA ALA A 31 -3.89 -8.07 10.42
C ALA A 31 -3.29 -6.93 11.26
N HIS A 32 -2.42 -6.11 10.68
CA HIS A 32 -1.90 -4.89 11.32
C HIS A 32 -3.02 -3.89 11.64
N ALA A 33 -3.95 -3.65 10.71
CA ALA A 33 -5.10 -2.79 10.93
C ALA A 33 -5.95 -3.24 12.12
N ARG A 34 -6.24 -4.55 12.22
CA ARG A 34 -7.00 -5.12 13.33
C ARG A 34 -6.30 -4.92 14.66
N LYS A 35 -4.99 -5.16 14.73
CA LYS A 35 -4.18 -4.91 15.94
C LYS A 35 -4.22 -3.44 16.34
N HIS A 36 -4.13 -2.54 15.36
CA HIS A 36 -4.19 -1.10 15.60
C HIS A 36 -5.57 -0.66 16.12
N MET A 37 -6.66 -1.18 15.55
CA MET A 37 -8.02 -0.91 16.05
C MET A 37 -8.23 -1.43 17.48
N LEU A 38 -7.74 -2.64 17.79
CA LEU A 38 -7.82 -3.19 19.15
C LEU A 38 -7.01 -2.33 20.14
N ALA A 39 -5.80 -1.93 19.75
CA ALA A 39 -4.98 -1.02 20.55
C ALA A 39 -5.69 0.33 20.79
N LEU A 40 -6.33 0.91 19.76
CA LEU A 40 -7.12 2.14 19.88
C LEU A 40 -8.28 1.97 20.88
N ALA A 41 -9.00 0.86 20.81
CA ALA A 41 -10.11 0.56 21.72
C ALA A 41 -9.64 0.45 23.17
N VAL A 42 -8.55 -0.29 23.41
CA VAL A 42 -7.93 -0.42 24.73
C VAL A 42 -7.44 0.93 25.25
N GLN A 43 -6.76 1.71 24.41
CA GLN A 43 -6.28 3.06 24.77
C GLN A 43 -7.42 4.01 25.14
N SER A 44 -8.60 3.82 24.55
CA SER A 44 -9.81 4.57 24.82
C SER A 44 -10.59 4.07 26.05
N GLY A 45 -10.07 3.05 26.75
CA GLY A 45 -10.64 2.51 27.99
C GLY A 45 -11.55 1.29 27.82
N ALA A 46 -11.64 0.69 26.63
CA ALA A 46 -12.32 -0.59 26.47
C ALA A 46 -11.56 -1.72 27.16
N ALA A 47 -12.27 -2.75 27.60
CA ALA A 47 -11.64 -3.95 28.12
C ALA A 47 -10.85 -4.67 26.99
N PRO A 48 -9.57 -5.02 27.23
CA PRO A 48 -8.79 -5.78 26.26
C PRO A 48 -9.37 -7.19 26.06
N THR A 49 -9.23 -7.73 24.86
CA THR A 49 -9.59 -9.13 24.60
C THR A 49 -8.59 -10.07 25.26
N ALA A 50 -8.99 -11.31 25.53
CA ALA A 50 -8.12 -12.32 26.14
C ALA A 50 -6.80 -12.51 25.36
N GLU A 51 -6.89 -12.55 24.03
CA GLU A 51 -5.73 -12.66 23.13
C GLU A 51 -4.78 -11.45 23.25
N PHE A 52 -5.33 -10.24 23.41
CA PHE A 52 -4.54 -9.01 23.55
C PHE A 52 -3.85 -8.92 24.91
N GLU A 53 -4.52 -9.36 25.97
CA GLU A 53 -3.92 -9.48 27.30
C GLU A 53 -2.80 -10.53 27.34
N GLU A 54 -2.99 -11.67 26.68
CA GLU A 54 -1.98 -12.72 26.59
C GLU A 54 -0.73 -12.22 25.85
N ALA A 55 -0.90 -11.50 24.73
CA ALA A 55 0.20 -10.86 24.02
C ALA A 55 0.95 -9.85 24.90
N ALA A 56 0.23 -9.04 25.68
CA ALA A 56 0.85 -8.09 26.62
C ALA A 56 1.69 -8.79 27.69
N LYS A 57 1.18 -9.90 28.24
CA LYS A 57 1.91 -10.73 29.23
C LYS A 57 3.19 -11.34 28.64
N ILE A 58 3.13 -11.85 27.42
CA ILE A 58 4.31 -12.40 26.72
C ILE A 58 5.38 -11.33 26.54
N GLU A 59 4.99 -10.08 26.23
CA GLU A 59 5.90 -8.94 26.13
C GLU A 59 6.31 -8.32 27.46
N GLY A 60 5.81 -8.83 28.59
CA GLY A 60 6.10 -8.30 29.93
C GLY A 60 5.53 -6.90 30.18
N LYS A 61 4.40 -6.57 29.54
CA LYS A 61 3.77 -5.24 29.58
C LYS A 61 2.31 -5.33 30.02
N THR A 62 1.76 -4.21 30.44
CA THR A 62 0.31 -4.05 30.57
C THR A 62 -0.35 -3.91 29.20
N ALA A 63 -1.65 -4.22 29.12
CA ALA A 63 -2.41 -4.02 27.88
C ALA A 63 -2.40 -2.55 27.41
N GLN A 64 -2.37 -1.58 28.34
CA GLN A 64 -2.26 -0.16 28.01
C GLN A 64 -0.91 0.21 27.41
N GLU A 65 0.19 -0.29 27.99
CA GLU A 65 1.53 -0.05 27.44
C GLU A 65 1.71 -0.70 26.06
N LEU A 66 1.19 -1.91 25.88
CA LEU A 66 1.19 -2.57 24.58
C LEU A 66 0.38 -1.77 23.55
N ALA A 67 -0.81 -1.28 23.92
CA ALA A 67 -1.64 -0.45 23.07
C ALA A 67 -0.91 0.84 22.64
N ALA A 68 -0.29 1.55 23.59
CA ALA A 68 0.49 2.75 23.31
C ALA A 68 1.65 2.48 22.34
N ILE A 69 2.37 1.35 22.50
CA ILE A 69 3.47 0.96 21.61
C ILE A 69 2.97 0.63 20.20
N ILE A 70 1.81 -0.04 20.08
CA ILE A 70 1.21 -0.34 18.78
C ILE A 70 0.79 0.95 18.08
N LEU A 71 0.16 1.88 18.79
CA LEU A 71 -0.31 3.16 18.25
C LEU A 71 0.83 4.15 17.94
N ALA A 72 1.98 4.01 18.61
CA ALA A 72 3.16 4.81 18.31
C ALA A 72 3.84 4.41 16.99
N LYS A 73 3.55 3.20 16.47
CA LYS A 73 4.05 2.78 15.16
C LYS A 73 3.27 3.51 14.06
N PRO A 74 3.94 3.91 12.97
CA PRO A 74 3.23 4.49 11.83
C PRO A 74 2.20 3.50 11.29
N ASP A 75 1.03 4.00 10.91
CA ASP A 75 0.01 3.22 10.23
C ASP A 75 0.53 2.86 8.82
N GLU A 76 1.16 1.69 8.73
CA GLU A 76 1.79 1.19 7.50
C GLU A 76 0.81 1.10 6.33
N LEU A 77 -0.46 0.81 6.64
CA LEU A 77 -1.55 0.77 5.67
C LEU A 77 -1.82 2.15 5.10
N MET A 78 -1.97 3.15 5.96
CA MET A 78 -2.13 4.54 5.53
C MET A 78 -0.91 5.04 4.77
N VAL A 79 0.31 4.71 5.21
CA VAL A 79 1.55 5.06 4.50
C VAL A 79 1.56 4.47 3.09
N LYS A 80 1.22 3.18 2.96
CA LYS A 80 1.17 2.47 1.68
C LYS A 80 0.09 3.04 0.75
N GLU A 81 -1.10 3.32 1.27
CA GLU A 81 -2.20 3.92 0.50
C GLU A 81 -1.88 5.36 0.06
N ASN A 82 -1.29 6.18 0.94
CA ASN A 82 -0.86 7.53 0.60
C ASN A 82 0.22 7.51 -0.49
N ARG A 83 1.18 6.58 -0.37
CA ARG A 83 2.19 6.36 -1.41
C ARG A 83 1.52 5.98 -2.73
N ARG A 84 0.59 5.03 -2.73
CA ARG A 84 -0.13 4.62 -3.94
C ARG A 84 -0.86 5.79 -4.59
N ARG A 85 -1.62 6.57 -3.82
CA ARG A 85 -2.33 7.77 -4.31
C ARG A 85 -1.37 8.80 -4.91
N SER A 86 -0.27 9.10 -4.23
CA SER A 86 0.73 10.06 -4.71
C SER A 86 1.31 9.65 -6.07
N LEU A 87 1.64 8.37 -6.24
CA LEU A 87 2.18 7.84 -7.49
C LEU A 87 1.13 7.82 -8.61
N LEU A 88 -0.13 7.50 -8.31
CA LEU A 88 -1.20 7.55 -9.31
C LEU A 88 -1.44 8.97 -9.80
N VAL A 89 -1.44 9.96 -8.90
CA VAL A 89 -1.57 11.38 -9.28
C VAL A 89 -0.39 11.81 -10.14
N ALA A 90 0.84 11.48 -9.74
CA ALA A 90 2.03 11.79 -10.53
C ALA A 90 2.00 11.13 -11.92
N ALA A 91 1.63 9.85 -12.00
CA ALA A 91 1.52 9.13 -13.28
C ALA A 91 0.46 9.74 -14.21
N ARG A 92 -0.67 10.21 -13.66
CA ARG A 92 -1.71 10.91 -14.43
C ARG A 92 -1.25 12.25 -14.96
N ASN A 93 -0.42 12.96 -14.19
CA ASN A 93 0.08 14.28 -14.52
C ASN A 93 1.35 14.28 -15.38
N ALA A 94 2.03 13.14 -15.57
CA ALA A 94 3.21 13.04 -16.43
C ALA A 94 2.92 13.53 -17.85
N GLU A 95 3.72 14.45 -18.38
CA GLU A 95 3.50 15.05 -19.70
C GLU A 95 4.15 14.22 -20.81
N THR A 96 5.18 13.44 -20.45
CA THR A 96 5.95 12.62 -21.39
C THR A 96 6.10 11.17 -20.93
N LEU A 97 6.50 10.30 -21.87
CA LEU A 97 6.85 8.91 -21.55
C LEU A 97 8.12 8.81 -20.70
N GLU A 98 9.07 9.72 -20.92
CA GLU A 98 10.33 9.77 -20.17
C GLU A 98 10.09 10.11 -18.70
N GLU A 99 9.23 11.10 -18.43
CA GLU A 99 8.80 11.43 -17.06
C GLU A 99 8.07 10.27 -16.39
N LEU A 100 7.16 9.61 -17.12
CA LEU A 100 6.42 8.47 -16.59
C LEU A 100 7.36 7.30 -16.26
N ASN A 101 8.32 6.99 -17.13
CA ASN A 101 9.29 5.92 -16.90
C ASN A 101 10.21 6.25 -15.72
N LYS A 102 10.73 7.48 -15.67
CA LYS A 102 11.57 7.94 -14.56
C LYS A 102 10.82 7.87 -13.22
N LEU A 103 9.56 8.28 -13.18
CA LEU A 103 8.71 8.17 -11.98
C LEU A 103 8.64 6.73 -11.47
N LEU A 104 8.47 5.76 -12.37
CA LEU A 104 8.37 4.34 -12.03
C LEU A 104 9.72 3.77 -11.55
N GLU A 105 10.83 4.17 -12.18
CA GLU A 105 12.18 3.75 -11.81
C GLU A 105 12.61 4.32 -10.45
N ASP A 106 12.44 5.63 -10.24
CA ASP A 106 12.78 6.32 -8.99
C ASP A 106 12.02 5.70 -7.79
N ASN A 107 10.79 5.22 -8.05
CA ASN A 107 9.95 4.58 -7.04
C ASN A 107 10.07 3.06 -6.99
N ARG A 108 10.94 2.46 -7.82
CA ARG A 108 11.18 1.02 -7.93
C ARG A 108 9.89 0.22 -8.18
N VAL A 109 8.97 0.77 -8.97
CA VAL A 109 7.73 0.09 -9.34
C VAL A 109 8.05 -0.97 -10.38
N PRO A 110 7.88 -2.27 -10.08
CA PRO A 110 8.25 -3.34 -11.00
C PRO A 110 7.36 -3.35 -12.24
N ALA A 111 7.85 -3.98 -13.32
CA ALA A 111 7.03 -4.29 -14.49
C ALA A 111 5.89 -5.24 -14.12
N HIS A 112 4.72 -5.09 -14.74
CA HIS A 112 3.63 -6.03 -14.53
C HIS A 112 3.91 -7.33 -15.30
N TYR A 113 3.51 -8.48 -14.77
CA TYR A 113 3.69 -9.77 -15.46
C TYR A 113 2.99 -9.81 -16.83
N GLU A 114 1.87 -9.08 -16.97
CA GLU A 114 1.16 -8.96 -18.26
C GLU A 114 1.91 -8.13 -19.29
N ASP A 115 2.71 -7.15 -18.86
CA ASP A 115 3.53 -6.35 -19.77
C ASP A 115 4.65 -7.22 -20.36
N GLN A 116 5.23 -8.10 -19.53
CA GLN A 116 6.21 -9.10 -19.98
C GLN A 116 5.59 -10.13 -20.92
N ARG A 117 4.35 -10.57 -20.65
CA ARG A 117 3.63 -11.52 -21.52
C ARG A 117 3.32 -10.93 -22.90
N LEU A 118 2.95 -9.65 -22.96
CA LEU A 118 2.67 -8.96 -24.22
C LEU A 118 3.93 -8.80 -25.10
N ALA A 119 5.10 -8.62 -24.47
CA ALA A 119 6.38 -8.55 -25.19
C ALA A 119 6.82 -9.90 -25.81
N LEU A 120 6.23 -11.01 -25.35
CA LEU A 120 6.51 -12.36 -25.82
C LEU A 120 5.49 -12.87 -26.87
N LEU A 121 4.47 -12.07 -27.20
CA LEU A 121 3.50 -12.41 -28.25
C LEU A 121 4.00 -11.86 -29.60
N PRO A 122 3.97 -12.69 -30.68
CA PRO A 122 4.47 -12.31 -32.00
C PRO A 122 3.65 -11.22 -32.69
#